data_AF-A0ABD6AED2-F1
#
_entry.id   AF-A0ABD6AED2-F1
#
_cell.length_a   1.000
_cell.length_b   1.000
_cell.length_c   1.000
_cell.angle_alpha   90.00
_cell.angle_beta   90.00
_cell.angle_gamma   90.00
#
_symmetry.space_group_name_H-M   'P 1'
#
loop_
_entity.id
_entity.type
_entity.pdbx_description
1 polymer ?
#
loop_
_entity_poly.entity_id
_entity_poly.type
_entity_poly.pdbx_seq_one_letter_code
_entity_poly.pdbx_strand_id
1 'polypeptide(L)'
;MDFNSPRHTPLGPLASDALEHLEPSMWEAEGTNRETAREVLEDQGFTESEADAALTQLLSRGYLYEVNGDLYLTPTGDDRERS
;
A
#
# COMPACT_ATOMS: atom_id res chain seq x y z
N MET A 1 2.84 26.30 5.00
CA MET A 1 1.86 25.64 4.11
C MET A 1 2.00 24.18 4.44
N ASP A 2 1.21 23.75 5.43
CA ASP A 2 1.39 22.49 6.13
C ASP A 2 0.09 21.74 5.88
N PHE A 3 0.13 20.79 4.95
CA PHE A 3 -1.03 20.00 4.56
C PHE A 3 -1.36 19.01 5.67
N ASN A 4 -2.26 19.46 6.54
CA ASN A 4 -2.96 18.67 7.52
C ASN A 4 -3.90 17.68 6.81
N SER A 5 -3.41 16.46 6.54
CA SER A 5 -4.25 15.32 6.13
C SER A 5 -4.56 14.41 7.32
N PRO A 6 -5.80 13.91 7.46
CA PRO A 6 -6.24 13.17 8.63
C PRO A 6 -5.56 11.79 8.70
N ARG A 7 -4.84 11.53 9.80
CA ARG A 7 -4.51 10.17 10.30
C ARG A 7 -3.69 9.22 9.40
N HIS A 8 -2.82 9.71 8.51
CA HIS A 8 -1.76 8.84 7.98
C HIS A 8 -0.78 8.52 9.11
N THR A 9 -0.85 7.31 9.67
CA THR A 9 0.18 6.80 10.56
C THR A 9 1.53 6.93 9.85
N PRO A 10 2.57 7.51 10.47
CA PRO A 10 3.83 7.76 9.78
C PRO A 10 4.37 6.45 9.19
N LEU A 11 4.37 6.42 7.86
CA LEU A 11 5.05 5.42 7.05
C LEU A 11 6.52 5.84 6.94
N GLY A 12 7.42 4.86 6.97
CA GLY A 12 8.79 5.14 6.58
C GLY A 12 8.84 5.58 5.13
N PRO A 13 9.88 6.34 4.71
CA PRO A 13 10.03 6.79 3.32
C PRO A 13 9.93 5.61 2.34
N LEU A 14 10.51 4.47 2.69
CA LEU A 14 10.43 3.22 1.93
C LEU A 14 9.00 2.72 1.71
N ALA A 15 8.18 2.68 2.77
CA ALA A 15 6.82 2.14 2.69
C ALA A 15 5.85 3.11 2.01
N SER A 16 6.08 4.41 2.15
CA SER A 16 5.33 5.43 1.42
C SER A 16 5.62 5.37 -0.08
N ASP A 17 6.88 5.26 -0.47
CA ASP A 17 7.30 5.15 -1.86
C ASP A 17 6.74 3.86 -2.49
N ALA A 18 6.87 2.73 -1.79
CA ALA A 18 6.28 1.46 -2.20
C ALA A 18 4.75 1.53 -2.36
N LEU A 19 4.05 2.21 -1.46
CA LEU A 19 2.60 2.37 -1.55
C LEU A 19 2.20 3.21 -2.77
N GLU A 20 2.91 4.29 -3.07
CA GLU A 20 2.64 5.15 -4.22
C GLU A 20 2.75 4.39 -5.56
N HIS A 21 3.68 3.44 -5.63
CA HIS A 21 3.84 2.56 -6.79
C HIS A 21 2.82 1.42 -6.85
N LEU A 22 2.41 0.88 -5.68
CA LEU A 22 1.45 -0.22 -5.61
C LEU A 22 0.00 0.23 -5.76
N GLU A 23 -0.33 1.46 -5.35
CA GLU A 23 -1.67 2.01 -5.45
C GLU A 23 -2.31 1.85 -6.83
N PRO A 24 -1.69 2.32 -7.93
CA PRO A 24 -2.28 2.20 -9.26
C PRO A 24 -2.48 0.73 -9.68
N SER A 25 -1.48 -0.13 -9.46
CA SER A 25 -1.56 -1.53 -9.86
C SER A 25 -2.61 -2.33 -9.07
N MET A 26 -2.73 -2.07 -7.76
CA MET A 26 -3.70 -2.75 -6.90
C MET A 26 -5.12 -2.22 -7.08
N TRP A 27 -5.28 -0.94 -7.43
CA TRP A 27 -6.58 -0.35 -7.75
C TRP A 27 -7.15 -0.93 -9.04
N GLU A 28 -6.33 -1.11 -10.07
CA GLU A 28 -6.75 -1.72 -11.34
C GLU A 28 -7.02 -3.23 -11.21
N ALA A 29 -6.25 -3.94 -10.39
CA ALA A 29 -6.34 -5.39 -10.24
C ALA A 29 -7.43 -5.87 -9.26
N GLU A 30 -8.11 -4.95 -8.55
CA GLU A 30 -9.05 -5.28 -7.45
C GLU A 30 -8.41 -6.22 -6.41
N GLY A 31 -7.15 -5.98 -6.06
CA GLY A 31 -6.35 -6.84 -5.18
C GLY A 31 -5.24 -7.59 -5.92
N THR A 32 -4.17 -7.92 -5.21
CA THR A 32 -3.02 -8.60 -5.78
C THR A 32 -2.32 -9.48 -4.74
N ASN A 33 -1.70 -10.58 -5.14
CA ASN A 33 -0.97 -11.43 -4.20
C ASN A 33 0.32 -10.74 -3.71
N ARG A 34 0.81 -11.16 -2.54
CA ARG A 34 2.08 -10.66 -1.98
C ARG A 34 3.24 -10.78 -2.98
N GLU A 35 3.29 -11.87 -3.73
CA GLU A 35 4.32 -12.12 -4.74
C GLU A 35 4.27 -11.10 -5.87
N THR A 36 3.09 -10.84 -6.45
CA THR A 36 2.92 -9.83 -7.49
C THR A 36 3.17 -8.41 -6.98
N ALA A 37 2.70 -8.07 -5.77
CA ALA A 37 3.02 -6.78 -5.16
C ALA A 37 4.54 -6.60 -5.01
N ARG A 38 5.23 -7.67 -4.63
CA ARG A 38 6.67 -7.66 -4.51
C ARG A 38 7.36 -7.52 -5.87
N GLU A 39 6.91 -8.22 -6.90
CA GLU A 39 7.44 -8.07 -8.27
C GLU A 39 7.30 -6.64 -8.79
N VAL A 40 6.17 -5.96 -8.52
CA VAL A 40 5.98 -4.55 -8.88
C VAL A 40 7.01 -3.66 -8.18
N LEU A 41 7.25 -3.88 -6.89
CA LEU A 41 8.27 -3.12 -6.16
C LEU A 41 9.69 -3.43 -6.66
N GLU A 42 9.99 -4.68 -6.97
CA GLU A 42 11.28 -5.07 -7.53
C GLU A 42 11.53 -4.43 -8.91
N ASP A 43 10.50 -4.30 -9.76
CA ASP A 43 10.57 -3.58 -11.04
C ASP A 43 10.87 -2.08 -10.85
N GLN A 44 10.37 -1.48 -9.76
CA GLN A 44 10.69 -0.10 -9.40
C GLN A 44 12.09 0.06 -8.76
N GLY A 45 12.84 -1.04 -8.59
CA GLY A 45 14.21 -1.02 -8.09
C GLY A 45 14.36 -1.26 -6.59
N PHE A 46 13.28 -1.66 -5.90
CA PHE A 46 13.37 -2.11 -4.52
C PHE A 46 14.03 -3.49 -4.45
N THR A 47 14.80 -3.75 -3.40
CA THR A 47 15.25 -5.13 -3.14
C THR A 47 14.12 -5.98 -2.58
N GLU A 48 14.23 -7.31 -2.75
CA GLU A 48 13.36 -8.31 -2.12
C GLU A 48 13.06 -8.00 -0.63
N SER A 49 14.10 -7.68 0.15
CA SER A 49 13.96 -7.40 1.58
C SER A 49 13.26 -6.07 1.86
N GLU A 50 13.47 -5.06 1.02
CA GLU A 50 12.81 -3.76 1.14
C GLU A 50 11.32 -3.87 0.79
N ALA A 51 11.00 -4.57 -0.31
CA ALA A 51 9.65 -4.82 -0.71
C ALA A 51 8.87 -5.58 0.37
N ASP A 52 9.47 -6.63 0.95
CA ASP A 52 8.84 -7.39 2.03
C ASP A 52 8.64 -6.54 3.31
N ALA A 53 9.63 -5.73 3.67
CA ALA A 53 9.54 -4.82 4.81
C ALA A 53 8.47 -3.74 4.60
N ALA A 54 8.37 -3.18 3.39
CA ALA A 54 7.34 -2.21 3.02
C ALA A 54 5.94 -2.82 3.12
N LEU A 55 5.71 -3.99 2.49
CA LEU A 55 4.43 -4.69 2.54
C LEU A 55 4.02 -5.03 3.99
N THR A 56 4.95 -5.54 4.78
CA THR A 56 4.72 -5.84 6.20
C THR A 56 4.36 -4.60 7.01
N GLN A 57 5.00 -3.46 6.73
CA GLN A 57 4.69 -2.19 7.37
C GLN A 57 3.31 -1.68 6.94
N LEU A 58 2.96 -1.76 5.65
CA LEU A 58 1.66 -1.34 5.13
C LEU A 58 0.51 -2.17 5.71
N LEU A 59 0.68 -3.49 5.83
CA LEU A 59 -0.25 -4.39 6.53
C LEU A 59 -0.38 -4.01 8.01
N SER A 60 0.75 -3.85 8.71
CA SER A 60 0.76 -3.52 10.14
C SER A 60 0.13 -2.16 10.45
N ARG A 61 0.18 -1.23 9.49
CA ARG A 61 -0.38 0.11 9.60
C ARG A 61 -1.83 0.21 9.12
N GLY A 62 -2.37 -0.84 8.50
CA GLY A 62 -3.73 -0.86 7.98
C GLY A 62 -3.91 -0.09 6.67
N TYR A 63 -2.85 0.08 5.89
CA TYR A 63 -2.95 0.56 4.50
C TYR A 63 -3.27 -0.60 3.56
N LEU A 64 -2.73 -1.78 3.84
CA LEU A 64 -3.08 -3.02 3.16
C LEU A 64 -3.80 -3.96 4.12
N TYR A 65 -4.67 -4.80 3.56
CA TYR A 65 -5.27 -5.91 4.27
C TYR A 65 -5.17 -7.18 3.42
N GLU A 66 -4.92 -8.32 4.06
CA GLU A 66 -4.83 -9.62 3.39
C GLU A 66 -6.16 -10.37 3.52
N VAL A 67 -6.71 -10.85 2.40
CA VAL A 67 -7.90 -11.70 2.34
C VAL A 67 -7.59 -12.90 1.47
N ASN A 68 -7.66 -14.11 2.05
CA ASN A 68 -7.36 -15.36 1.35
C ASN A 68 -5.95 -15.45 0.71
N GLY A 69 -4.99 -14.64 1.18
CA GLY A 69 -3.62 -14.58 0.64
C GLY A 69 -3.41 -13.46 -0.38
N ASP A 70 -4.48 -12.82 -0.83
CA ASP A 70 -4.44 -11.63 -1.67
C ASP A 70 -4.41 -10.36 -0.81
N LEU A 71 -3.56 -9.41 -1.21
CA LEU A 71 -3.44 -8.09 -0.61
C LEU A 71 -4.38 -7.11 -1.31
N TYR A 72 -5.08 -6.34 -0.49
CA TYR A 72 -6.01 -5.30 -0.93
C TYR A 72 -5.64 -3.98 -0.28
N LEU A 73 -5.82 -2.89 -1.03
CA LEU A 73 -5.75 -1.55 -0.48
C LEU A 73 -6.95 -1.32 0.42
N THR A 74 -6.69 -0.91 1.66
CA THR A 74 -7.75 -0.41 2.54
C THR A 74 -8.32 0.82 1.86
N PRO A 75 -9.60 0.82 1.44
CA PRO A 75 -10.22 2.02 0.93
C PRO A 75 -10.21 3.04 2.07
N THR A 76 -9.31 4.00 1.98
CA THR A 76 -9.28 5.15 2.89
C THR A 76 -10.55 5.92 2.58
N GLY A 77 -11.63 5.57 3.27
CA GLY A 77 -12.98 5.96 2.92
C GLY A 77 -13.20 7.46 2.97
N ASP A 78 -12.86 8.15 1.87
CA ASP A 78 -13.41 9.43 1.47
C ASP A 78 -14.73 9.25 0.70
N ASP A 79 -15.31 8.04 0.69
CA ASP A 79 -16.70 7.78 0.26
C ASP A 79 -17.69 7.80 1.45
N ARG A 80 -17.43 8.64 2.45
CA ARG A 80 -18.38 8.92 3.56
C ARG A 80 -19.14 10.23 3.41
N GLU A 81 -19.19 10.83 2.22
CA GLU A 81 -20.01 12.03 2.02
C GLU A 81 -20.57 12.19 0.58
N ARG A 82 -21.63 11.45 0.25
CA ARG A 82 -22.77 11.98 -0.52
C ARG A 82 -23.97 11.01 -0.47
N SER A 83 -24.73 11.10 0.62
CA SER A 83 -26.16 10.78 0.59
C SER A 83 -26.95 11.94 -0.03
#